data_AF-A0A7Y5JIV5-F1
#
_entry.id   AF-A0A7Y5JIV5-F1
#
_cell.length_a   1.000
_cell.length_b   1.000
_cell.length_c   1.000
_cell.angle_alpha   90.00
_cell.angle_beta   90.00
_cell.angle_gamma   90.00
#
_symmetry.space_group_name_H-M   'P 1'
#
loop_
_entity.id
_entity.type
_entity.pdbx_description
1 polymer ?
#
loop_
_entity_poly.entity_id
_entity_poly.type
_entity_poly.pdbx_seq_one_letter_code
_entity_poly.pdbx_strand_id
1 'polypeptide(L)'
;MLGWGGFALVALEGKRAVITALGVLPARRRLGAGAKLIGAAVKECRRRGCSHVTCETRAGNLAPQNLLIEAGFRVVGLWARYYADDEAAVAFELRLRRPRPTGPA
;
A
#
# COMPACT_ATOMS: atom_id res chain seq x y z
N MET A 1 10.93 -3.83 -2.08
CA MET A 1 11.26 -5.17 -1.55
C MET A 1 10.98 -6.19 -2.65
N LEU A 2 11.91 -7.10 -2.92
CA LEU A 2 11.77 -8.19 -3.90
C LEU A 2 11.58 -9.52 -3.13
N GLY A 3 10.65 -10.36 -3.58
CA GLY A 3 10.41 -11.70 -3.03
C GLY A 3 9.98 -12.67 -4.15
N TRP A 4 9.94 -13.97 -3.86
CA TRP A 4 9.78 -15.16 -4.75
C TRP A 4 8.58 -15.16 -5.74
N GLY A 5 8.40 -14.09 -6.51
CA GLY A 5 7.33 -13.90 -7.47
C GLY A 5 6.57 -12.57 -7.34
N GLY A 6 7.15 -11.53 -6.74
CA GLY A 6 6.52 -10.22 -6.72
C GLY A 6 7.38 -9.09 -6.16
N PHE A 7 6.88 -7.87 -6.26
CA PHE A 7 7.56 -6.65 -5.83
C PHE A 7 6.57 -5.63 -5.26
N ALA A 8 7.08 -4.77 -4.38
CA ALA A 8 6.44 -3.52 -3.97
C ALA A 8 7.45 -2.37 -4.06
N LEU A 9 7.07 -1.30 -4.75
CA LEU A 9 7.82 -0.05 -4.87
C LEU A 9 7.15 1.01 -3.99
N VAL A 10 7.98 1.72 -3.22
CA VAL A 10 7.53 2.73 -2.27
C VAL A 10 8.39 3.97 -2.41
N ALA A 11 7.76 5.10 -2.70
CA ALA A 11 8.37 6.42 -2.65
C ALA A 11 8.21 7.03 -1.25
N LEU A 12 9.21 7.76 -0.77
CA LEU A 12 9.18 8.45 0.51
C LEU A 12 9.14 9.96 0.29
N GLU A 13 8.16 10.61 0.93
CA GLU A 13 7.89 12.03 0.82
C GLU A 13 7.77 12.61 2.24
N GLY A 14 8.92 12.87 2.86
CA GLY A 14 8.98 13.28 4.27
C GLY A 14 8.41 12.20 5.19
N LYS A 15 7.28 12.49 5.86
CA LYS A 15 6.59 11.52 6.74
C LYS A 15 5.52 10.69 6.00
N ARG A 16 5.32 10.89 4.70
CA ARG A 16 4.42 10.10 3.86
C ARG A 16 5.20 9.05 3.08
N ALA A 17 4.61 7.89 2.88
CA ALA A 17 5.08 6.90 1.92
C ALA A 17 3.99 6.64 0.88
N VAL A 18 4.36 6.47 -0.38
CA VAL A 18 3.42 6.18 -1.48
C VAL A 18 3.78 4.83 -2.10
N ILE A 19 2.87 3.86 -2.07
CA ILE A 19 3.04 2.60 -2.81
C ILE A 19 2.69 2.89 -4.27
N THR A 20 3.73 3.06 -5.09
CA THR A 20 3.57 3.45 -6.50
C THR A 20 3.36 2.25 -7.42
N ALA A 21 3.83 1.07 -7.02
CA ALA A 21 3.59 -0.15 -7.77
C ALA A 21 3.65 -1.40 -6.89
N LEU A 22 2.75 -2.35 -7.15
CA LEU A 22 2.70 -3.66 -6.52
C LEU A 22 2.43 -4.70 -7.61
N GLY A 23 3.30 -5.70 -7.71
CA GLY A 23 3.19 -6.76 -8.71
C GLY A 23 3.37 -8.14 -8.09
N VAL A 24 2.54 -9.09 -8.52
CA VAL A 24 2.67 -10.52 -8.21
C VAL A 24 2.53 -11.30 -9.52
N LEU A 25 3.49 -12.18 -9.78
CA LEU A 25 3.48 -13.11 -10.92
C LEU A 25 2.15 -13.87 -10.96
N PRO A 26 1.51 -14.02 -12.14
CA PRO A 26 0.23 -14.71 -12.27
C PRO A 26 0.18 -16.07 -11.56
N ALA A 27 1.21 -16.91 -11.75
CA ALA A 27 1.34 -18.24 -11.14
C ALA A 27 1.48 -18.24 -9.59
N ARG A 28 1.63 -17.07 -8.96
CA ARG A 28 1.79 -16.91 -7.51
C ARG A 28 0.68 -16.06 -6.87
N ARG A 29 -0.34 -15.68 -7.65
CA ARG A 29 -1.51 -14.93 -7.16
C ARG A 29 -2.38 -15.83 -6.27
N ARG A 30 -3.20 -15.20 -5.42
CA ARG A 30 -4.13 -15.88 -4.49
C ARG A 30 -3.47 -16.81 -3.45
N LEU A 31 -2.14 -16.77 -3.32
CA LEU A 31 -1.36 -17.49 -2.31
C LEU A 31 -0.83 -16.57 -1.18
N GLY A 32 -1.48 -15.42 -0.98
CA GLY A 32 -1.09 -14.44 0.06
C GLY A 32 0.17 -13.62 -0.23
N ALA A 33 0.77 -13.73 -1.42
CA ALA A 33 1.99 -12.98 -1.77
C ALA A 33 1.79 -11.45 -1.71
N GLY A 34 0.65 -10.95 -2.19
CA GLY A 34 0.33 -9.51 -2.13
C GLY A 34 0.24 -8.99 -0.69
N ALA A 35 -0.39 -9.76 0.22
CA ALA A 35 -0.51 -9.40 1.62
C ALA A 35 0.86 -9.35 2.32
N LYS A 36 1.73 -10.33 2.02
CA LYS A 36 3.12 -10.35 2.51
C LYS A 36 3.91 -9.13 2.03
N LEU A 37 3.79 -8.77 0.76
CA LEU A 37 4.48 -7.61 0.17
C LEU A 37 4.00 -6.29 0.79
N ILE A 38 2.70 -6.08 0.92
CA ILE A 38 2.14 -4.87 1.58
C ILE A 38 2.56 -4.82 3.05
N GLY A 39 2.43 -5.93 3.79
CA GLY A 39 2.81 -5.98 5.20
C GLY A 39 4.28 -5.63 5.40
N ALA A 40 5.16 -6.13 4.52
CA ALA A 40 6.57 -5.82 4.58
C ALA A 40 6.89 -4.36 4.18
N ALA A 41 6.22 -3.82 3.16
CA ALA A 41 6.31 -2.41 2.79
C ALA A 41 5.88 -1.49 3.94
N VAL A 42 4.72 -1.77 4.56
CA VAL A 42 4.20 -1.02 5.71
C VAL A 42 5.15 -1.09 6.90
N LYS A 43 5.70 -2.28 7.21
CA LYS A 43 6.69 -2.46 8.29
C LYS A 43 7.94 -1.60 8.04
N GLU A 44 8.42 -1.57 6.81
CA GLU A 44 9.57 -0.74 6.43
C GLU A 44 9.25 0.77 6.52
N CYS A 45 8.06 1.20 6.09
CA CYS A 45 7.62 2.60 6.25
C CYS A 45 7.56 3.01 7.73
N ARG A 46 7.06 2.12 8.61
CA ARG A 46 7.08 2.35 10.07
C ARG A 46 8.51 2.53 10.60
N ARG A 47 9.43 1.65 10.18
CA ARG A 47 10.85 1.71 10.58
C ARG A 47 11.52 3.01 10.14
N ARG A 48 11.12 3.54 8.99
CA ARG A 48 11.61 4.83 8.46
C ARG A 48 10.92 6.06 9.06
N GLY A 49 9.99 5.87 9.99
CA GLY A 49 9.34 6.98 10.69
C GLY A 49 8.20 7.65 9.93
N CYS A 50 7.66 7.01 8.88
CA CYS A 50 6.48 7.51 8.19
C CYS A 50 5.25 7.49 9.11
N SER A 51 4.38 8.48 8.99
CA SER A 51 3.11 8.58 9.71
C SER A 51 1.92 8.03 8.94
N HIS A 52 2.03 7.89 7.61
CA HIS A 52 0.99 7.34 6.76
C HIS A 52 1.57 6.75 5.47
N VAL A 53 0.86 5.77 4.92
CA VAL A 53 1.12 5.16 3.61
C VAL A 53 -0.09 5.42 2.73
N THR A 54 0.12 5.88 1.50
CA THR A 54 -0.94 6.09 0.51
C THR A 54 -0.74 5.18 -0.70
N CYS A 55 -1.84 4.91 -1.41
CA CYS A 55 -1.83 4.15 -2.66
C CYS A 55 -3.08 4.45 -3.46
N GLU A 56 -2.96 4.45 -4.77
CA GLU A 56 -4.05 4.61 -5.72
C GLU A 56 -4.25 3.33 -6.51
N THR A 57 -5.51 3.00 -6.80
CA THR A 57 -5.84 1.87 -7.68
C THR A 57 -6.89 2.28 -8.69
N ARG A 58 -6.85 1.66 -9.87
CA ARG A 58 -7.95 1.69 -10.85
C ARG A 58 -9.27 1.28 -10.21
N ALA A 59 -10.32 2.07 -10.41
CA ALA A 59 -11.63 1.86 -9.81
C ALA A 59 -12.25 0.49 -10.15
N GLY A 60 -12.06 0.00 -11.38
CA GLY A 60 -12.53 -1.31 -11.82
C GLY A 60 -11.67 -2.49 -11.35
N ASN A 61 -10.46 -2.25 -10.83
CA ASN A 61 -9.56 -3.30 -10.37
C ASN A 61 -9.76 -3.63 -8.89
N LEU A 62 -10.73 -4.50 -8.60
CA LEU A 62 -11.13 -4.83 -7.22
C LEU A 62 -10.11 -5.67 -6.44
N ALA A 63 -9.24 -6.43 -7.12
CA ALA A 63 -8.28 -7.32 -6.46
C ALA A 63 -7.27 -6.58 -5.54
N PRO A 64 -6.56 -5.52 -5.98
CA PRO A 64 -5.71 -4.73 -5.09
C PRO A 64 -6.51 -3.91 -4.07
N GLN A 65 -7.73 -3.48 -4.39
CA GLN A 65 -8.59 -2.76 -3.45
C GLN A 65 -8.95 -3.63 -2.23
N ASN A 66 -9.44 -4.85 -2.47
CA ASN A 66 -9.75 -5.81 -1.40
C ASN A 66 -8.51 -6.11 -0.54
N LEU A 67 -7.36 -6.29 -1.20
CA LEU A 67 -6.09 -6.52 -0.52
C LEU A 67 -5.68 -5.34 0.38
N LEU A 68 -5.86 -4.10 -0.08
CA LEU A 68 -5.57 -2.89 0.70
C LEU A 68 -6.53 -2.77 1.90
N ILE A 69 -7.82 -3.05 1.70
CA ILE A 69 -8.83 -3.05 2.76
C ILE A 69 -8.49 -4.08 3.85
N GLU A 70 -8.16 -5.32 3.46
CA GLU A 70 -7.70 -6.38 4.38
C GLU A 70 -6.42 -5.99 5.13
N ALA A 71 -5.53 -5.22 4.49
CA ALA A 71 -4.33 -4.68 5.11
C ALA A 71 -4.59 -3.46 6.03
N GLY A 72 -5.85 -3.03 6.18
CA GLY A 72 -6.27 -1.95 7.07
C GLY A 72 -6.18 -0.56 6.45
N PHE A 73 -5.97 -0.45 5.14
CA PHE A 73 -6.12 0.83 4.45
C PHE A 73 -7.60 1.21 4.37
N ARG A 74 -7.87 2.51 4.39
CA ARG A 74 -9.21 3.08 4.18
C ARG A 74 -9.23 3.89 2.90
N VAL A 75 -10.39 3.92 2.24
CA VAL A 75 -10.63 4.84 1.12
C VAL A 75 -10.67 6.26 1.66
N VAL A 76 -9.94 7.16 1.00
CA VAL A 76 -9.88 8.60 1.33
C VAL A 76 -10.31 9.50 0.18
N GLY A 77 -10.55 8.94 -1.01
CA GLY A 77 -11.05 9.70 -2.14
C GLY A 77 -11.27 8.87 -3.40
N LEU A 78 -11.91 9.52 -4.37
CA LEU A 78 -12.08 9.04 -5.74
C LEU A 78 -11.66 10.19 -6.67
N TRP A 79 -10.67 9.95 -7.51
CA TRP A 79 -10.16 10.93 -8.46
C TRP A 79 -10.68 10.58 -9.84
N ALA A 80 -11.61 11.39 -10.34
CA ALA A 80 -12.18 11.21 -11.68
C ALA A 80 -11.09 11.41 -12.74
N ARG A 81 -11.14 10.61 -13.80
CA ARG A 81 -10.27 10.74 -14.99
C ARG A 81 -8.78 10.79 -14.64
N TYR A 82 -8.36 9.94 -13.71
CA TYR A 82 -7.00 9.93 -13.19
C TYR A 82 -6.02 9.21 -14.13
N TYR A 83 -6.47 8.11 -14.73
CA TYR A 83 -5.68 7.36 -15.70
C TYR A 83 -5.90 7.89 -17.13
N ALA A 84 -4.96 7.59 -18.03
CA ALA A 84 -4.97 8.09 -19.41
C ALA A 84 -6.20 7.67 -20.23
N ASP A 85 -6.86 6.59 -19.83
CA ASP A 85 -8.12 6.08 -20.40
C ASP A 85 -9.36 6.62 -19.68
N ASP A 86 -9.23 7.78 -19.00
CA ASP A 86 -10.28 8.44 -18.21
C ASP A 86 -10.83 7.59 -17.04
N GLU A 87 -10.22 6.44 -16.72
CA GLU A 87 -10.62 5.65 -15.56
C GLU A 87 -10.33 6.41 -14.26
N ALA A 88 -11.27 6.35 -13.32
CA ALA A 88 -11.09 6.93 -11.99
C ALA A 88 -10.09 6.12 -11.15
N ALA A 89 -9.40 6.81 -10.24
CA ALA A 89 -8.58 6.18 -9.22
C ALA A 89 -9.25 6.24 -7.85
N VAL A 90 -9.30 5.12 -7.15
CA VAL A 90 -9.67 5.06 -5.72
C VAL A 90 -8.39 5.27 -4.91
N ALA A 91 -8.39 6.31 -4.08
CA ALA A 91 -7.26 6.67 -3.22
C ALA A 91 -7.41 6.04 -1.84
N PHE A 92 -6.35 5.40 -1.35
CA PHE A 92 -6.28 4.71 -0.07
C PHE A 92 -5.24 5.31 0.86
N GLU A 93 -5.49 5.25 2.17
CA GLU A 93 -4.55 5.65 3.22
C GLU A 93 -4.49 4.62 4.34
N LEU A 94 -3.29 4.31 4.84
CA LEU A 94 -3.06 3.64 6.11
C LEU A 94 -2.28 4.56 7.05
N ARG A 95 -2.87 4.94 8.18
CA ARG A 95 -2.18 5.69 9.24
C ARG A 95 -1.27 4.75 10.05
N LEU A 96 0.00 5.11 10.12
CA LEU A 96 1.01 4.40 10.90
C LEU A 96 1.07 5.03 12.29
N ARG A 97 0.45 4.38 13.28
CA ARG A 97 0.64 4.78 14.68
C ARG A 97 2.13 4.61 15.02
N ARG A 98 2.73 5.63 15.63
CA ARG A 98 4.04 5.45 16.29
C ARG A 98 3.88 4.33 17.32
N PRO A 99 4.86 3.42 17.46
CA PRO A 99 4.95 2.61 18.67
C PRO A 99 4.87 3.56 19.86
N ARG A 100 4.00 3.26 20.82
CA ARG A 100 4.01 3.97 22.10
C ARG A 100 5.45 3.88 22.62
N PRO A 101 6.10 4.97 23.03
CA PRO A 101 7.36 4.83 23.72
C PRO A 101 7.10 3.92 24.91
N THR A 102 7.74 2.74 24.93
CA THR A 102 7.88 1.98 26.17
C THR A 102 8.56 2.93 27.13
N GLY A 103 7.86 3.24 28.23
CA GLY A 103 8.28 4.24 29.22
C GLY A 103 9.64 3.93 29.87
N PRO A 104 10.13 4.84 30.72
CA PRO A 104 11.54 4.90 31.10
C PRO A 104 11.97 3.77 32.03
N ALA A 105 13.29 3.57 32.06
CA ALA A 105 14.05 2.84 33.07
C ALA A 105 13.94 3.47 34.47
#